data_AF-A0A5N5D5P6-F1
#
_entry.id   AF-A0A5N5D5P6-F1
#
_cell.length_a   1.000
_cell.length_b   1.000
_cell.length_c   1.000
_cell.angle_alpha   90.00
_cell.angle_beta   90.00
_cell.angle_gamma   90.00
#
_symmetry.space_group_name_H-M   'P 1'
#
loop_
_entity.id
_entity.type
_entity.pdbx_description
1 polymer ?
#
loop_
_entity_poly.entity_id
_entity_poly.type
_entity_poly.pdbx_seq_one_letter_code
_entity_poly.pdbx_strand_id
1 'polypeptide(L)'
;MQLTNTLLLTLSAVTLTIAAPQLGATPELGVAKDFPATDLDFLDFAIPDSPAAAAIITPTTTTTPSTNATATKLAPRQNGTVAPKRMRYCQHDNGRGECRNIEFPDMKCVNLDRAWDNRISSAYINAPWWCRWHPEKNCKGRRVDMRFPGIFNFKTVGMNDQASSFFCWHMF
;
A
#
# COMPACT_ATOMS: atom_id res chain seq x y z
N MET A 1 -44.94 -48.40 4.78
CA MET A 1 -45.06 -47.19 3.95
C MET A 1 -43.64 -46.74 3.60
N GLN A 2 -43.16 -47.03 2.38
CA GLN A 2 -41.84 -46.62 1.88
C GLN A 2 -42.06 -45.44 0.94
N LEU A 3 -41.49 -44.28 1.27
CA LEU A 3 -41.41 -43.13 0.37
C LEU A 3 -40.03 -43.09 -0.27
N THR A 4 -39.98 -43.42 -1.55
CA THR A 4 -38.84 -43.23 -2.44
C THR A 4 -38.81 -41.77 -2.89
N ASN A 5 -37.82 -41.01 -2.41
CA ASN A 5 -37.53 -39.65 -2.88
C ASN A 5 -36.55 -39.73 -4.06
N THR A 6 -37.07 -39.53 -5.27
CA THR A 6 -36.30 -39.47 -6.51
C THR A 6 -35.81 -38.04 -6.72
N LEU A 7 -34.51 -37.80 -6.50
CA LEU A 7 -33.87 -36.51 -6.72
C LEU A 7 -33.44 -36.40 -8.20
N LEU A 8 -34.15 -35.59 -8.99
CA LEU A 8 -33.76 -35.25 -10.37
C LEU A 8 -32.65 -34.19 -10.35
N LEU A 9 -31.42 -34.56 -10.72
CA LEU A 9 -30.36 -33.61 -11.05
C LEU A 9 -30.51 -33.16 -12.51
N THR A 10 -30.90 -31.90 -12.72
CA THR A 10 -30.86 -31.26 -14.03
C THR A 10 -29.48 -30.65 -14.25
N LEU A 11 -28.66 -31.31 -15.07
CA LEU A 11 -27.39 -30.76 -15.58
C LEU A 11 -27.71 -29.71 -16.65
N SER A 12 -27.61 -28.43 -16.30
CA SER A 12 -27.60 -27.35 -17.28
C SER A 12 -26.20 -27.23 -17.89
N ALA A 13 -26.05 -27.65 -19.15
CA ALA A 13 -24.84 -27.43 -19.92
C ALA A 13 -24.70 -25.93 -20.21
N VAL A 14 -23.77 -25.25 -19.54
CA VAL A 14 -23.35 -23.89 -19.88
C VAL A 14 -22.39 -23.97 -21.05
N THR A 15 -22.83 -23.50 -22.21
CA THR A 15 -21.98 -23.30 -23.38
C THR A 15 -21.04 -22.13 -23.13
N LEU A 16 -19.75 -22.44 -22.93
CA LEU A 16 -18.69 -21.45 -22.76
C LEU A 16 -18.30 -20.91 -24.14
N THR A 17 -18.82 -19.74 -24.53
CA THR A 17 -18.39 -19.03 -25.73
C THR A 17 -17.01 -18.42 -25.46
N ILE A 18 -15.96 -19.06 -25.95
CA ILE A 18 -14.60 -18.53 -25.91
C ILE A 18 -14.51 -17.45 -27.00
N ALA A 19 -14.71 -16.19 -26.62
CA ALA A 19 -14.35 -15.06 -27.46
C ALA A 19 -12.82 -14.97 -27.52
N ALA A 20 -12.25 -15.19 -28.69
CA ALA A 20 -10.84 -14.96 -28.95
C ALA A 20 -10.51 -13.48 -28.66
N PRO A 21 -9.38 -13.16 -28.00
CA PRO A 21 -8.91 -11.79 -27.91
C PRO A 21 -8.62 -11.30 -29.33
N GLN A 22 -9.38 -10.32 -29.80
CA GLN A 22 -9.04 -9.61 -31.01
C GLN A 22 -7.71 -8.89 -30.76
N LEU A 23 -6.70 -9.32 -31.52
CA LEU A 23 -5.40 -8.66 -31.65
C LEU A 23 -5.63 -7.36 -32.41
N GLY A 24 -6.24 -6.38 -31.76
CA GLY A 24 -6.63 -5.10 -32.31
C GLY A 24 -5.84 -3.97 -31.68
N ALA A 25 -5.21 -3.18 -32.55
CA ALA A 25 -4.60 -1.88 -32.30
C ALA A 25 -3.37 -1.85 -31.39
N THR A 26 -2.20 -1.91 -32.03
CA THR A 26 -1.04 -1.12 -31.62
C THR A 26 -1.50 0.32 -31.29
N PRO A 27 -1.21 0.86 -30.09
CA PRO A 27 -1.35 2.30 -29.89
C PRO A 27 -0.37 2.98 -30.84
N GLU A 28 -0.94 3.70 -31.80
CA GLU A 28 -0.25 4.68 -32.59
C GLU A 28 0.50 5.60 -31.62
N LEU A 29 1.83 5.58 -31.72
CA LEU A 29 2.71 6.47 -30.97
C LEU A 29 2.40 7.88 -31.46
N GLY A 30 1.42 8.52 -30.81
CA GLY A 30 1.06 9.90 -31.03
C GLY A 30 2.30 10.75 -30.79
N VAL A 31 2.96 11.12 -31.89
CA VAL A 31 3.96 12.16 -31.92
C VAL A 31 3.27 13.41 -31.40
N ALA A 32 3.60 13.79 -30.16
CA ALA A 32 3.26 15.09 -29.61
C ALA A 32 3.93 16.15 -30.47
N LYS A 33 3.23 16.57 -31.53
CA LYS A 33 3.47 17.83 -32.22
C LYS A 33 2.88 18.93 -31.34
N ASP A 34 3.70 19.96 -31.17
CA ASP A 34 3.29 21.30 -30.77
C ASP A 34 2.84 21.47 -29.31
N PHE A 35 3.82 21.43 -28.40
CA PHE A 35 3.73 22.25 -27.20
C PHE A 35 4.24 23.65 -27.55
N PRO A 36 3.39 24.69 -27.56
CA PRO A 36 3.87 26.07 -27.66
C PRO A 36 4.72 26.38 -26.44
N ALA A 37 5.98 26.75 -26.68
CA ALA A 37 6.81 27.42 -25.70
C ALA A 37 6.23 28.82 -25.46
N THR A 38 5.33 28.95 -24.49
CA THR A 38 4.87 30.26 -24.02
C THR A 38 4.88 30.31 -22.50
N ASP A 39 5.67 31.26 -22.02
CA ASP A 39 5.59 31.93 -20.73
C ASP A 39 5.75 31.10 -19.46
N LEU A 40 7.03 30.93 -19.11
CA LEU A 40 7.46 30.93 -17.71
C LEU A 40 7.36 32.37 -17.16
N ASP A 41 6.14 32.86 -16.98
CA ASP A 41 5.89 33.92 -16.00
C ASP A 41 6.03 33.30 -14.62
N PHE A 42 7.27 33.31 -14.13
CA PHE A 42 7.60 33.08 -12.74
C PHE A 42 6.80 34.06 -11.91
N LEU A 43 5.70 33.57 -11.33
CA LEU A 43 4.98 34.25 -10.28
C LEU A 43 5.98 34.62 -9.19
N ASP A 44 6.22 35.92 -9.12
CA ASP A 44 6.94 36.66 -8.10
C ASP A 44 6.24 36.41 -6.75
N PHE A 45 6.59 35.28 -6.12
CA PHE A 45 6.10 34.93 -4.81
C PHE A 45 6.86 35.79 -3.81
N ALA A 46 6.33 36.97 -3.55
CA ALA A 46 6.75 37.83 -2.46
C ALA A 46 6.79 37.00 -1.17
N ILE A 47 8.00 36.69 -0.70
CA ILE A 47 8.22 36.10 0.61
C ILE A 47 7.88 37.20 1.61
N PRO A 48 6.83 37.07 2.44
CA PRO A 48 6.62 38.00 3.52
C PRO A 48 7.78 37.87 4.49
N ASP A 49 8.58 38.93 4.61
CA ASP A 49 9.59 39.11 5.65
C ASP A 49 8.91 38.92 7.00
N SER A 50 9.04 37.70 7.54
CA SER A 50 8.59 37.40 8.89
C SER A 50 9.64 37.96 9.84
N PRO A 51 9.29 38.93 10.71
CA PRO A 51 10.26 39.52 11.62
C PRO A 51 10.78 38.42 12.54
N ALA A 52 12.11 38.25 12.51
CA ALA A 52 12.85 37.34 13.37
C ALA A 52 12.50 37.63 14.83
N ALA A 53 11.57 36.86 15.39
CA ALA A 53 11.35 36.79 16.82
C ALA A 53 12.57 36.09 17.42
N ALA A 54 13.48 36.89 17.98
CA ALA A 54 14.59 36.41 18.79
C ALA A 54 14.02 35.63 19.98
N ALA A 55 13.94 34.31 19.83
CA ALA A 55 13.59 33.42 20.93
C ALA A 55 14.74 33.43 21.94
N ILE A 56 14.47 34.03 23.10
CA ILE A 56 15.35 33.99 24.27
C ILE A 56 15.51 32.51 24.65
N ILE A 57 16.72 31.99 24.47
CA ILE A 57 17.08 30.62 24.84
C ILE A 57 17.14 30.58 26.37
N THR A 58 16.07 30.11 27.00
CA THR A 58 16.07 29.85 28.45
C THR A 58 16.98 28.65 28.73
N PRO A 59 18.02 28.77 29.56
CA PRO A 59 18.94 27.67 29.85
C PRO A 59 18.17 26.53 30.53
N THR A 60 18.17 25.37 29.87
CA THR A 60 17.57 24.14 30.38
C THR A 60 18.36 23.66 31.58
N THR A 61 17.69 23.49 32.71
CA THR A 61 18.26 22.96 33.94
C THR A 61 18.87 21.58 33.70
N THR A 62 20.18 21.48 33.90
CA THR A 62 20.94 20.23 33.88
C THR A 62 20.44 19.31 34.98
N THR A 63 19.64 18.31 34.62
CA THR A 63 19.23 17.23 35.52
C THR A 63 20.40 16.26 35.69
N THR A 64 20.89 16.15 36.92
CA THR A 64 21.96 15.25 37.33
C THR A 64 21.57 13.79 37.04
N PRO A 65 22.40 12.99 36.36
CA PRO A 65 22.10 11.59 36.10
C PRO A 65 22.04 10.80 37.42
N SER A 66 20.88 10.21 37.69
CA SER A 66 20.65 9.31 38.83
C SER A 66 21.46 8.01 38.63
N THR A 67 22.42 7.77 39.52
CA THR A 67 23.37 6.64 39.48
C THR A 67 22.83 5.33 40.09
N ASN A 68 21.54 5.25 40.41
CA ASN A 68 20.92 4.08 41.04
C ASN A 68 19.95 3.32 40.11
N ALA A 69 20.34 3.12 38.85
CA ALA A 69 19.66 2.17 37.98
C ALA A 69 20.34 0.80 38.09
N THR A 70 19.81 -0.07 38.95
CA THR A 70 20.17 -1.49 38.97
C THR A 70 20.03 -2.03 37.55
N ALA A 71 21.15 -2.40 36.93
CA ALA A 71 21.19 -2.86 35.55
C ALA A 71 20.29 -4.10 35.41
N THR A 72 19.10 -3.90 34.83
CA THR A 72 18.21 -5.01 34.52
C THR A 72 18.92 -5.85 33.46
N LYS A 73 19.29 -7.08 33.83
CA LYS A 73 19.93 -8.04 32.92
C LYS A 73 19.06 -8.17 31.67
N LEU A 74 19.54 -7.61 30.56
CA LEU A 74 18.88 -7.70 29.27
C LEU A 74 18.79 -9.17 28.91
N ALA A 75 17.58 -9.72 28.92
CA ALA A 75 17.35 -11.07 28.45
C ALA A 75 17.66 -11.11 26.95
N PRO A 76 18.39 -12.13 26.46
CA PRO A 76 18.59 -12.30 25.03
C PRO A 76 17.22 -12.36 24.35
N ARG A 77 17.05 -11.56 23.30
CA ARG A 77 15.84 -11.55 22.47
C ARG A 77 15.63 -12.98 22.00
N GLN A 78 14.57 -13.63 22.48
CA GLN A 78 14.24 -15.01 22.13
C GLN A 78 14.20 -15.09 20.59
N ASN A 79 15.20 -15.77 20.02
CA ASN A 79 15.54 -15.75 18.60
C ASN A 79 14.57 -16.59 17.73
N GLY A 80 13.28 -16.58 18.09
CA GLY A 80 12.22 -17.35 17.42
C GLY A 80 10.92 -16.57 17.24
N THR A 81 10.87 -15.29 17.60
CA THR A 81 9.69 -14.46 17.33
C THR A 81 9.69 -14.07 15.86
N VAL A 82 8.98 -14.86 15.04
CA VAL A 82 8.65 -14.52 13.64
C VAL A 82 8.29 -13.05 13.57
N ALA A 83 9.02 -12.28 12.75
CA ALA A 83 8.81 -10.83 12.64
C ALA A 83 7.32 -10.57 12.41
N PRO A 84 6.69 -9.67 13.19
CA PRO A 84 5.24 -9.50 13.14
C PRO A 84 4.82 -9.11 11.73
N LYS A 85 3.85 -9.84 11.18
CA LYS A 85 3.31 -9.68 9.82
C LYS A 85 2.50 -8.41 9.73
N ARG A 86 3.16 -7.27 9.66
CA ARG A 86 2.55 -5.95 9.73
C ARG A 86 2.78 -5.16 8.47
N MET A 87 1.69 -4.57 7.98
CA MET A 87 1.69 -3.66 6.84
C MET A 87 0.96 -2.38 7.24
N ARG A 88 1.50 -1.24 6.81
CA ARG A 88 0.86 0.07 6.95
C ARG A 88 0.51 0.59 5.57
N TYR A 89 -0.72 0.99 5.32
CA TYR A 89 -1.11 1.68 4.10
C TYR A 89 -1.76 3.01 4.42
N CYS A 90 -1.65 3.98 3.51
CA CYS A 90 -2.08 5.35 3.72
C CYS A 90 -2.82 5.90 2.50
N GLN A 91 -3.72 6.85 2.77
CA GLN A 91 -4.60 7.43 1.77
C GLN A 91 -3.83 8.31 0.77
N HIS A 92 -2.74 8.95 1.22
CA HIS A 92 -1.90 9.79 0.37
C HIS A 92 -0.51 9.19 0.21
N ASP A 93 0.21 9.73 -0.76
CA ASP A 93 1.61 9.39 -1.01
C ASP A 93 2.50 9.80 0.17
N ASN A 94 3.67 9.19 0.26
CA ASN A 94 4.69 9.45 1.27
C ASN A 94 4.16 9.28 2.72
N GLY A 95 3.19 8.39 2.92
CA GLY A 95 2.67 8.06 4.25
C GLY A 95 1.83 9.16 4.88
N ARG A 96 1.25 10.04 4.06
CA ARG A 96 0.39 11.16 4.49
C ARG A 96 -1.09 10.75 4.54
N GLY A 97 -1.89 11.60 5.16
CA GLY A 97 -3.33 11.40 5.32
C GLY A 97 -3.67 10.37 6.39
N GLU A 98 -4.87 9.78 6.28
CA GLU A 98 -5.24 8.65 7.10
C GLU A 98 -4.32 7.45 6.77
N CYS A 99 -3.91 6.71 7.79
CA CYS A 99 -3.12 5.50 7.64
C CYS A 99 -3.67 4.39 8.53
N ARG A 100 -3.59 3.15 8.06
CA ARG A 100 -3.98 1.97 8.84
C ARG A 100 -2.84 0.97 8.91
N ASN A 101 -2.60 0.48 10.12
CA ASN A 101 -1.74 -0.66 10.36
C ASN A 101 -2.60 -1.91 10.45
N ILE A 102 -2.23 -2.94 9.72
CA ILE A 102 -2.92 -4.22 9.75
C ILE A 102 -1.93 -5.36 9.96
N GLU A 103 -2.43 -6.43 10.57
CA GLU A 103 -1.78 -7.73 10.54
C GLU A 103 -2.39 -8.57 9.42
N PHE A 104 -1.56 -9.30 8.69
CA PHE A 104 -2.01 -10.10 7.56
C PHE A 104 -1.62 -11.59 7.69
N PRO A 105 -2.49 -12.51 7.23
CA PRO A 105 -2.17 -13.93 7.13
C PRO A 105 -1.13 -14.20 6.04
N ASP A 106 -0.35 -15.27 6.21
CA ASP A 106 0.59 -15.73 5.19
C ASP A 106 -0.11 -16.36 4.00
N MET A 107 0.43 -16.14 2.80
CA MET A 107 -0.02 -16.79 1.56
C MET A 107 -1.53 -16.77 1.36
N LYS A 108 -2.20 -15.70 1.80
CA LYS A 108 -3.64 -15.55 1.68
C LYS A 108 -3.98 -14.19 1.11
N CYS A 109 -4.93 -14.17 0.18
CA CYS A 109 -5.46 -12.95 -0.38
C CYS A 109 -6.37 -12.27 0.65
N VAL A 110 -6.16 -10.97 0.87
CA VAL A 110 -6.94 -10.15 1.78
C VAL A 110 -7.57 -9.02 0.97
N ASN A 111 -8.90 -8.91 1.07
CA ASN A 111 -9.63 -7.77 0.51
C ASN A 111 -9.54 -6.59 1.47
N LEU A 112 -9.35 -5.40 0.92
CA LEU A 112 -9.51 -4.18 1.68
C LEU A 112 -10.98 -4.00 2.06
N ASP A 113 -11.20 -3.40 3.21
CA ASP A 113 -12.52 -2.99 3.63
C ASP A 113 -13.02 -1.83 2.77
N ARG A 114 -14.34 -1.65 2.75
CA ARG A 114 -15.02 -0.67 1.89
C ARG A 114 -14.50 0.77 2.07
N ALA A 115 -14.01 1.11 3.26
CA ALA A 115 -13.46 2.44 3.54
C ALA A 115 -12.10 2.70 2.89
N TRP A 116 -11.38 1.66 2.47
CA TRP A 116 -10.02 1.72 1.92
C TRP A 116 -9.90 1.23 0.47
N ASP A 117 -10.95 0.56 -0.02
CA ASP A 117 -11.11 0.16 -1.41
C ASP A 117 -10.91 1.37 -2.34
N ASN A 118 -9.94 1.30 -3.25
CA ASN A 118 -9.61 2.38 -4.20
C ASN A 118 -9.21 3.72 -3.55
N ARG A 119 -8.53 3.69 -2.38
CA ARG A 119 -8.09 4.92 -1.68
C ARG A 119 -6.63 4.93 -1.27
N ILE A 120 -5.89 3.86 -1.56
CA ILE A 120 -4.51 3.73 -1.11
C ILE A 120 -3.57 4.37 -2.13
N SER A 121 -2.73 5.30 -1.64
CA SER A 121 -1.71 5.98 -2.43
C SER A 121 -0.28 5.69 -1.94
N SER A 122 -0.10 5.11 -0.75
CA SER A 122 1.19 4.54 -0.33
C SER A 122 1.03 3.33 0.59
N ALA A 123 2.00 2.42 0.57
CA ALA A 123 2.03 1.25 1.44
C ALA A 123 3.46 0.90 1.87
N TYR A 124 3.58 0.42 3.10
CA TYR A 124 4.81 0.10 3.81
C TYR A 124 4.68 -1.27 4.43
N ILE A 125 5.73 -2.06 4.31
CA ILE A 125 5.77 -3.39 4.88
C ILE A 125 7.05 -3.58 5.66
N ASN A 126 6.99 -4.36 6.74
CA ASN A 126 8.18 -4.75 7.48
C ASN A 126 8.96 -5.86 6.74
N ALA A 127 10.29 -5.84 6.85
CA ALA A 127 11.10 -6.96 6.39
C ALA A 127 10.75 -8.23 7.21
N PRO A 128 10.87 -9.44 6.65
CA PRO A 128 11.32 -9.79 5.29
C PRO A 128 10.16 -10.10 4.33
N TRP A 129 9.05 -9.37 4.43
CA TRP A 129 7.82 -9.72 3.71
C TRP A 129 7.73 -9.07 2.32
N TRP A 130 7.10 -9.80 1.40
CA TRP A 130 6.76 -9.35 0.06
C TRP A 130 5.25 -9.37 -0.10
N CYS A 131 4.70 -8.38 -0.78
CA CYS A 131 3.28 -8.34 -1.09
C CYS A 131 3.03 -8.00 -2.53
N ARG A 132 1.94 -8.53 -3.05
CA ARG A 132 1.40 -8.22 -4.36
C ARG A 132 0.07 -7.51 -4.20
N TRP A 133 -0.05 -6.35 -4.82
CA TRP A 133 -1.25 -5.54 -4.82
C TRP A 133 -2.04 -5.73 -6.12
N HIS A 134 -3.36 -5.66 -5.98
CA HIS A 134 -4.32 -5.90 -7.05
C HIS A 134 -5.41 -4.81 -7.03
N PRO A 135 -5.84 -4.33 -8.20
CA PRO A 135 -6.86 -3.30 -8.30
C PRO A 135 -8.28 -3.84 -8.15
N GLU A 136 -8.43 -5.16 -8.15
CA GLU A 136 -9.71 -5.84 -7.97
C GLU A 136 -9.68 -6.66 -6.68
N LYS A 137 -10.87 -7.05 -6.20
CA LYS A 137 -11.01 -7.95 -5.06
C LYS A 137 -10.58 -9.37 -5.42
N ASN A 138 -10.21 -10.13 -4.40
CA ASN A 138 -9.77 -11.52 -4.48
C ASN A 138 -8.52 -11.70 -5.36
N CYS A 139 -7.61 -10.71 -5.33
CA CYS A 139 -6.31 -10.74 -5.98
C CYS A 139 -6.38 -10.98 -7.50
N LYS A 140 -7.30 -10.26 -8.16
CA LYS A 140 -7.54 -10.31 -9.60
C LYS A 140 -6.95 -9.10 -10.33
N GLY A 141 -6.96 -9.15 -11.66
CA GLY A 141 -6.48 -8.07 -12.52
C GLY A 141 -4.96 -7.90 -12.52
N ARG A 142 -4.52 -6.71 -12.96
CA ARG A 142 -3.08 -6.35 -13.00
C ARG A 142 -2.46 -6.44 -11.61
N ARG A 143 -1.19 -6.81 -11.53
CA ARG A 143 -0.45 -6.92 -10.27
C ARG A 143 0.70 -5.93 -10.16
N VAL A 144 0.93 -5.43 -8.96
CA VAL A 144 2.14 -4.67 -8.60
C VAL A 144 2.80 -5.37 -7.42
N ASP A 145 4.04 -5.79 -7.61
CA ASP A 145 4.84 -6.41 -6.55
C ASP A 145 5.52 -5.31 -5.72
N MET A 146 5.47 -5.47 -4.40
CA MET A 146 6.00 -4.56 -3.39
C MET A 146 6.90 -5.35 -2.44
N ARG A 147 8.15 -4.91 -2.32
CA ARG A 147 9.11 -5.40 -1.33
C ARG A 147 9.32 -4.37 -0.23
N PHE A 148 9.86 -4.79 0.92
CA PHE A 148 10.42 -3.86 1.91
C PHE A 148 11.33 -2.82 1.22
N PRO A 149 11.18 -1.50 1.49
CA PRO A 149 10.36 -0.87 2.55
C PRO A 149 8.89 -0.61 2.18
N GLY A 150 8.48 -0.85 0.94
CA GLY A 150 7.15 -0.56 0.43
C GLY A 150 7.16 0.29 -0.84
N ILE A 151 6.02 0.87 -1.18
CA ILE A 151 5.83 1.83 -2.26
C ILE A 151 5.35 3.15 -1.65
N PHE A 152 6.21 4.16 -1.71
CA PHE A 152 5.92 5.50 -1.16
C PHE A 152 4.88 6.26 -2.00
N ASN A 153 4.72 5.91 -3.28
CA ASN A 153 3.77 6.58 -4.16
C ASN A 153 3.26 5.61 -5.23
N PHE A 154 2.00 5.15 -5.10
CA PHE A 154 1.40 4.23 -6.07
C PHE A 154 1.19 4.85 -7.46
N LYS A 155 1.28 6.18 -7.62
CA LYS A 155 1.22 6.84 -8.95
C LYS A 155 2.38 6.41 -9.84
N THR A 156 3.57 6.18 -9.27
CA THR A 156 4.77 5.80 -10.05
C THR A 156 4.66 4.41 -10.68
N VAL A 157 3.78 3.57 -10.14
CA VAL A 157 3.46 2.23 -10.63
C VAL A 157 2.04 2.14 -11.22
N GLY A 158 1.40 3.29 -11.41
CA GLY A 158 0.08 3.42 -12.03
C GLY A 158 -1.07 2.79 -11.24
N MET A 159 -0.96 2.61 -9.92
CA MET A 159 -1.96 1.93 -9.06
C MET A 159 -2.55 2.86 -7.97
N ASN A 160 -2.40 4.17 -8.15
CA ASN A 160 -2.88 5.17 -7.19
C ASN A 160 -4.40 5.12 -7.07
N ASP A 161 -4.91 5.00 -5.84
CA ASP A 161 -6.34 4.94 -5.55
C ASP A 161 -7.07 3.83 -6.34
N GLN A 162 -6.36 2.74 -6.62
CA GLN A 162 -6.92 1.58 -7.34
C GLN A 162 -6.83 0.29 -6.54
N ALA A 163 -5.99 0.21 -5.51
CA ALA A 163 -5.81 -1.03 -4.76
C ALA A 163 -7.11 -1.46 -4.06
N SER A 164 -7.48 -2.74 -4.23
CA SER A 164 -8.65 -3.38 -3.62
C SER A 164 -8.32 -4.64 -2.84
N SER A 165 -7.21 -5.31 -3.16
CA SER A 165 -6.75 -6.49 -2.42
C SER A 165 -5.24 -6.66 -2.49
N PHE A 166 -4.71 -7.47 -1.58
CA PHE A 166 -3.29 -7.79 -1.54
C PHE A 166 -3.05 -9.24 -1.10
N PHE A 167 -1.91 -9.78 -1.50
CA PHE A 167 -1.43 -11.11 -1.14
C PHE A 167 0.02 -11.02 -0.71
N CYS A 168 0.35 -11.55 0.48
CA CYS A 168 1.70 -11.43 1.04
C CYS A 168 2.31 -12.79 1.35
N TRP A 169 3.64 -12.89 1.25
CA TRP A 169 4.41 -14.09 1.56
C TRP A 169 5.79 -13.73 2.13
N HIS A 170 6.38 -14.68 2.84
CA HIS A 170 7.73 -14.54 3.38
C HIS A 170 8.76 -14.75 2.27
N MET A 171 9.75 -13.86 2.17
CA MET A 171 10.92 -14.10 1.33
C MET A 171 11.95 -14.86 2.18
N PHE A 172 12.26 -16.10 1.77
CA PHE A 172 13.23 -16.97 2.42
C PHE A 172 14.64 -16.39 2.43
#